data_AF-A0A067BYI7-F1
#
_entry.id   AF-A0A067BYI7-F1
#
_cell.length_a   1.000
_cell.length_b   1.000
_cell.length_c   1.000
_cell.angle_alpha   90.00
_cell.angle_beta   90.00
_cell.angle_gamma   90.00
#
_symmetry.space_group_name_H-M   'P 1'
#
loop_
_entity.id
_entity.type
_entity.pdbx_description
1 polymer ?
#
loop_
_entity_poly.entity_id
_entity_poly.type
_entity_poly.pdbx_seq_one_letter_code
_entity_poly.pdbx_strand_id
1 'polypeptide(L)'
;MSTDETPQEMLALPASTPTPGGAPINVTAGGNAVALDHLGPMVVQVDGSLMRITDWATKTDHEKAMIQRVIAKRNKERLDALLLAQAAEMD
;
A
#
# COMPACT_ATOMS: atom_id res chain seq x y z
N MET A 1 37.13 26.62 -29.53
CA MET A 1 35.72 27.06 -29.37
C MET A 1 34.98 25.98 -28.62
N SER A 2 34.30 26.37 -27.54
CA SER A 2 33.60 25.54 -26.58
C SER A 2 32.49 24.70 -27.20
N THR A 3 32.48 23.40 -26.88
CA THR A 3 31.29 22.55 -27.00
C THR A 3 30.47 22.72 -25.73
N ASP A 4 29.31 23.33 -25.86
CA ASP A 4 28.29 23.52 -24.83
C ASP A 4 27.58 22.17 -24.60
N GLU A 5 27.78 21.55 -23.44
CA GLU A 5 27.02 20.36 -23.04
C GLU A 5 25.78 20.80 -22.26
N THR A 6 24.61 20.78 -22.90
CA THR A 6 23.31 20.92 -22.24
C THR A 6 23.04 19.68 -21.37
N PRO A 7 22.87 19.83 -20.04
CA PRO A 7 22.59 18.72 -19.15
C PRO A 7 21.26 18.04 -19.50
N GLN A 8 21.28 16.70 -19.62
CA GLN A 8 20.10 15.86 -19.83
C GLN A 8 19.08 16.14 -18.73
N GLU A 9 17.97 16.77 -19.11
CA GLU A 9 16.85 17.12 -18.25
C GLU A 9 16.30 15.84 -17.63
N MET A 10 16.52 15.67 -16.31
CA MET A 10 16.00 14.52 -15.58
C MET A 10 14.47 14.51 -15.70
N LEU A 11 13.91 13.50 -16.38
CA LEU A 11 12.48 13.27 -16.42
C LEU A 11 11.97 13.04 -14.99
N ALA A 12 11.36 14.06 -14.41
CA ALA A 12 10.74 13.98 -13.11
C ALA A 12 9.47 13.14 -13.20
N LEU A 13 9.24 12.32 -12.17
CA LEU A 13 7.95 11.68 -11.97
C LEU A 13 6.86 12.76 -11.85
N PRO A 14 5.66 12.54 -12.42
CA PRO A 14 4.55 13.48 -12.25
C PRO A 14 4.30 13.70 -10.76
N ALA A 15 4.09 14.97 -10.37
CA ALA A 15 3.84 15.32 -8.98
C ALA A 15 2.62 14.53 -8.47
N SER A 16 2.81 13.76 -7.39
CA SER A 16 1.71 13.16 -6.64
C SER A 16 0.91 14.27 -5.97
N THR A 17 -0.03 14.89 -6.69
CA THR A 17 -1.03 15.75 -6.06
C THR A 17 -1.85 14.88 -5.12
N PRO A 18 -1.86 15.13 -3.80
CA PRO A 18 -2.73 14.39 -2.90
C PRO A 18 -4.16 14.85 -3.16
N THR A 19 -4.83 14.20 -4.11
CA THR A 19 -6.29 14.25 -4.21
C THR A 19 -6.82 13.56 -2.95
N PRO A 20 -7.77 14.14 -2.20
CA PRO A 20 -8.48 13.41 -1.16
C PRO A 20 -9.22 12.25 -1.85
N GLY A 21 -8.66 11.04 -1.76
CA GLY A 21 -9.01 9.91 -2.64
C GLY A 21 -7.94 9.72 -3.72
N GLY A 22 -6.77 9.20 -3.33
CA GLY A 22 -5.59 9.00 -4.18
C GLY A 22 -5.91 8.26 -5.48
N ALA A 23 -5.08 8.49 -6.51
CA ALA A 23 -5.31 7.93 -7.83
C ALA A 23 -5.41 6.39 -7.82
N PRO A 24 -6.30 5.81 -8.65
CA PRO A 24 -6.47 4.36 -8.78
C PRO A 24 -5.15 3.71 -9.04
N ILE A 25 -4.66 2.97 -8.03
CA ILE A 25 -3.70 1.91 -8.29
C ILE A 25 -4.43 0.98 -9.25
N ASN A 26 -4.01 0.99 -10.51
CA ASN A 26 -4.56 0.14 -11.55
C ASN A 26 -3.69 -1.11 -11.60
N VAL A 27 -4.11 -2.18 -10.91
CA VAL A 27 -3.46 -3.48 -11.06
C VAL A 27 -4.08 -4.17 -12.27
N THR A 28 -3.25 -4.55 -13.23
CA THR A 28 -3.68 -5.34 -14.38
C THR A 28 -3.68 -6.82 -13.99
N ALA A 29 -4.84 -7.38 -13.70
CA ALA A 29 -5.01 -8.83 -13.52
C ALA A 29 -5.73 -9.38 -14.76
N GLY A 30 -5.03 -10.20 -15.56
CA GLY A 30 -5.62 -10.84 -16.75
C GLY A 30 -6.04 -9.89 -17.87
N GLY A 31 -5.44 -8.68 -17.95
CA GLY A 31 -5.68 -7.72 -19.04
C GLY A 31 -6.73 -6.64 -18.73
N ASN A 32 -7.40 -6.68 -17.58
CA ASN A 32 -8.29 -5.60 -17.14
C ASN A 32 -7.65 -4.79 -16.02
N ALA A 33 -7.59 -3.47 -16.21
CA ALA A 33 -7.20 -2.52 -15.17
C ALA A 33 -8.37 -2.39 -14.18
N VAL A 34 -8.14 -2.81 -12.93
CA VAL A 34 -9.09 -2.58 -11.83
C VAL A 34 -8.55 -1.41 -11.02
N ALA A 35 -9.37 -0.38 -10.81
CA ALA A 35 -9.09 0.73 -9.91
C ALA A 35 -9.20 0.27 -8.44
N LEU A 36 -8.13 0.42 -7.64
CA LEU A 36 -8.08 -0.03 -6.23
C LEU A 36 -8.47 1.03 -5.18
N ASP A 37 -9.06 2.17 -5.54
CA ASP A 37 -9.26 3.33 -4.63
C ASP A 37 -10.19 3.14 -3.44
N HIS A 38 -10.94 2.05 -3.42
CA HIS A 38 -11.99 1.81 -2.41
C HIS A 38 -11.81 0.50 -1.64
N LEU A 39 -10.63 -0.09 -1.72
CA LEU A 39 -10.37 -1.44 -1.19
C LEU A 39 -10.06 -1.49 0.30
N GLY A 40 -9.83 -0.33 0.93
CA GLY A 40 -9.56 -0.25 2.35
C GLY A 40 -8.18 -0.77 2.75
N PRO A 41 -7.95 -0.95 4.07
CA PRO A 41 -6.65 -1.37 4.58
C PRO A 41 -6.36 -2.84 4.26
N MET A 42 -5.08 -3.15 4.02
CA MET A 42 -4.58 -4.52 3.98
C MET A 42 -4.38 -5.07 5.40
N VAL A 43 -4.63 -6.36 5.57
CA VAL A 43 -4.48 -7.10 6.83
C VAL A 43 -3.36 -8.11 6.68
N VAL A 44 -2.44 -8.13 7.64
CA VAL A 44 -1.38 -9.14 7.73
C VAL A 44 -1.91 -10.30 8.56
N GLN A 45 -1.83 -11.52 8.04
CA GLN A 45 -2.17 -12.76 8.74
C GLN A 45 -0.99 -13.24 9.61
N VAL A 46 -1.25 -14.21 10.49
CA VAL A 46 -0.20 -14.79 11.36
C VAL A 46 0.83 -15.59 10.54
N ASP A 47 0.40 -16.16 9.42
CA ASP A 47 1.26 -16.88 8.47
C ASP A 47 2.04 -15.95 7.51
N GLY A 48 1.90 -14.63 7.67
CA GLY A 48 2.52 -13.62 6.80
C GLY A 48 1.77 -13.32 5.50
N SER A 49 0.65 -14.00 5.22
CA SER A 49 -0.19 -13.71 4.06
C SER A 49 -0.90 -12.36 4.19
N LEU A 50 -1.18 -11.71 3.07
CA LEU A 50 -1.91 -10.45 3.00
C LEU A 50 -3.36 -10.71 2.58
N MET A 51 -4.31 -10.15 3.33
CA MET A 51 -5.73 -10.19 2.99
C MET A 51 -6.36 -8.81 2.95
N ARG A 52 -7.31 -8.64 2.03
CA ARG A 52 -8.18 -7.47 1.95
C ARG A 52 -9.47 -7.72 2.71
N ILE A 53 -10.05 -6.66 3.27
CA ILE A 53 -11.44 -6.67 3.75
C ILE A 53 -12.39 -6.52 2.56
N THR A 54 -13.08 -7.61 2.17
CA THR A 54 -13.97 -7.64 1.00
C THR A 54 -15.11 -6.63 1.07
N ASP A 55 -15.74 -6.49 2.23
CA ASP A 55 -16.91 -5.63 2.42
C ASP A 55 -16.55 -4.23 2.95
N TRP A 56 -15.33 -3.75 2.67
CA TRP A 56 -14.87 -2.45 3.19
C TRP A 56 -15.74 -1.27 2.73
N ALA A 57 -16.13 -1.27 1.45
CA ALA A 57 -16.91 -0.19 0.86
C ALA A 57 -18.29 -0.04 1.52
N THR A 58 -18.86 -1.13 2.04
CA THR A 58 -20.19 -1.12 2.69
C THR A 58 -20.14 -0.73 4.16
N LYS A 59 -18.95 -0.58 4.76
CA LYS A 59 -18.79 -0.13 6.14
C LYS A 59 -19.09 1.36 6.28
N THR A 60 -19.71 1.71 7.39
CA THR A 60 -19.91 3.09 7.82
C THR A 60 -18.58 3.72 8.23
N ASP A 61 -18.48 5.05 8.21
CA ASP A 61 -17.24 5.74 8.56
C ASP A 61 -16.81 5.48 10.02
N HIS A 62 -17.78 5.28 10.91
CA HIS A 62 -17.51 4.92 12.31
C HIS A 62 -16.87 3.52 12.42
N GLU A 63 -17.42 2.53 11.72
CA GLU A 63 -16.84 1.18 11.67
C GLU A 63 -15.46 1.20 11.02
N LYS A 64 -15.30 1.96 9.93
CA LYS A 64 -14.02 2.11 9.23
C LYS A 64 -12.94 2.65 10.16
N ALA A 65 -13.24 3.69 10.94
CA ALA A 65 -12.29 4.26 11.91
C ALA A 65 -11.90 3.25 13.01
N MET A 66 -12.87 2.50 13.54
CA MET A 66 -12.60 1.47 14.54
C MET A 66 -11.75 0.33 13.98
N ILE A 67 -12.12 -0.17 12.79
CA ILE A 67 -11.40 -1.25 12.10
C ILE A 67 -9.96 -0.82 11.80
N GLN A 68 -9.75 0.38 11.25
CA GLN A 68 -8.41 0.91 10.96
C GLN A 68 -7.54 0.94 12.21
N ARG A 69 -8.07 1.45 13.33
CA ARG A 69 -7.33 1.52 14.60
C ARG A 69 -6.87 0.13 15.07
N VAL A 70 -7.77 -0.86 15.02
CA VAL A 70 -7.48 -2.21 15.49
C VAL A 70 -6.53 -2.95 14.54
N ILE A 71 -6.75 -2.84 13.23
CA ILE A 71 -5.90 -3.48 12.22
C ILE A 71 -4.50 -2.90 12.23
N ALA A 72 -4.33 -1.58 12.39
CA ALA A 72 -3.01 -0.97 12.47
C ALA A 72 -2.18 -1.56 13.63
N LYS A 73 -2.79 -1.68 14.82
CA LYS A 73 -2.11 -2.29 15.99
C LYS A 73 -1.75 -3.76 15.73
N ARG A 74 -2.71 -4.56 15.25
CA ARG A 74 -2.50 -6.01 15.03
C ARG A 74 -1.51 -6.30 13.92
N ASN A 75 -1.54 -5.54 12.83
CA ASN A 75 -0.60 -5.71 11.73
C ASN A 75 0.82 -5.39 12.19
N LYS A 76 1.00 -4.35 13.01
CA LYS A 76 2.31 -4.06 13.60
C LYS A 76 2.81 -5.23 14.44
N GLU A 77 2.00 -5.71 15.39
CA GLU A 77 2.37 -6.83 16.26
C GLU A 77 2.73 -8.09 15.46
N ARG A 78 1.98 -8.38 14.39
CA ARG A 78 2.25 -9.53 13.51
C ARG A 78 3.52 -9.34 12.70
N LEU A 79 3.76 -8.17 12.13
CA LEU A 79 4.98 -7.89 11.37
C LEU A 79 6.20 -7.98 12.28
N ASP A 80 6.14 -7.40 13.48
CA ASP A 80 7.23 -7.47 14.46
C ASP A 80 7.55 -8.95 14.81
N ALA A 81 6.52 -9.78 15.00
CA ALA A 81 6.70 -11.21 15.27
C ALA A 81 7.31 -11.98 14.07
N LEU A 82 6.85 -11.69 12.85
CA LEU A 82 7.39 -12.31 11.63
C LEU A 82 8.84 -11.92 11.38
N LEU A 83 9.19 -10.65 11.62
CA LEU A 83 10.57 -10.17 11.51
C LEU A 83 11.48 -10.83 12.54
N LEU A 84 11.00 -11.00 13.78
CA LEU A 84 11.76 -11.70 14.81
C LEU A 84 11.96 -13.20 14.46
N ALA A 85 10.92 -13.86 13.96
CA ALA A 85 11.01 -15.25 13.51
C ALA A 85 12.00 -15.40 12.34
N GLN A 86 11.93 -14.50 11.36
CA GLN A 86 12.87 -14.47 10.24
C GLN A 86 14.31 -14.26 10.71
N ALA A 87 14.55 -13.35 11.66
CA ALA A 87 15.88 -13.11 12.20
C ALA A 87 16.44 -14.33 12.95
N ALA A 88 15.58 -15.07 13.67
CA ALA A 88 15.98 -16.30 14.37
C ALA A 88 16.25 -17.49 13.42
N GLU A 89 15.63 -17.52 12.24
CA GLU A 89 15.92 -18.54 11.21
C GLU A 89 17.23 -18.28 10.46
N MET A 90 17.73 -17.04 10.48
CA MET A 90 18.95 -16.62 9.77
C MET A 90 20.24 -16.75 10.62
N ASP A 91 20.13 -17.14 11.88
CA ASP A 91 21.23 -17.37 12.84
C ASP A 91 21.43 -18.88 13.09
#